data_AF-A0A920JMC0-F1
#
_entry.id   AF-A0A920JMC0-F1
#
_cell.length_a   1.000
_cell.length_b   1.000
_cell.length_c   1.000
_cell.angle_alpha   90.00
_cell.angle_beta   90.00
_cell.angle_gamma   90.00
#
_symmetry.space_group_name_H-M   'P 1'
#
loop_
_entity.id
_entity.type
_entity.pdbx_description
1 polymer ?
#
loop_
_entity_poly.entity_id
_entity_poly.type
_entity_poly.pdbx_seq_one_letter_code
_entity_poly.pdbx_strand_id
1 'polypeptide(L)' 'MPEVNTDKIFAAFLLRLEEVAQIEDFDDIEKEFLGKNSLLSEERKSLSSLNEVSRKKYGKLLQDLSNNITSKL' A
#
# COMPACT_ATOMS: atom_id res chain seq x y z
N MET A 1 -1.55 -19.46 -5.36
CA MET A 1 -1.99 -18.19 -4.74
C MET A 1 -1.33 -17.09 -5.55
N PRO A 2 -2.04 -16.04 -5.99
CA PRO A 2 -1.37 -14.91 -6.62
C PRO A 2 -0.33 -14.39 -5.62
N GLU A 3 0.90 -14.22 -6.07
CA GLU A 3 1.99 -13.68 -5.26
C GLU A 3 1.54 -12.38 -4.59
N VAL A 4 1.89 -12.27 -3.32
CA VAL A 4 1.52 -11.20 -2.40
C VAL A 4 1.87 -9.84 -3.02
N ASN A 5 0.84 -9.06 -3.40
CA ASN A 5 1.03 -7.76 -4.05
C ASN A 5 1.60 -6.69 -3.09
N THR A 6 1.47 -6.90 -1.77
CA THR A 6 1.92 -5.95 -0.75
C THR A 6 3.43 -5.73 -0.75
N ASP A 7 4.22 -6.77 -1.03
CA ASP A 7 5.69 -6.65 -1.05
C ASP A 7 6.16 -5.80 -2.24
N LYS A 8 5.47 -5.95 -3.40
CA LYS A 8 5.72 -5.14 -4.59
C LYS A 8 5.34 -3.69 -4.36
N ILE A 9 4.18 -3.44 -3.74
CA ILE A 9 3.75 -2.09 -3.37
C ILE A 9 4.75 -1.45 -2.40
N PHE A 10 5.23 -2.20 -1.40
CA PHE A 10 6.20 -1.68 -0.44
C PHE A 10 7.55 -1.39 -1.09
N ALA A 11 8.04 -2.25 -1.98
CA ALA A 11 9.27 -1.99 -2.72
C ALA A 11 9.15 -0.75 -3.62
N ALA A 12 8.02 -0.58 -4.31
CA ALA A 12 7.75 0.63 -5.11
C ALA A 12 7.72 1.90 -4.24
N PHE A 13 7.13 1.83 -3.05
CA PHE A 13 7.14 2.92 -2.08
C PHE A 13 8.57 3.32 -1.66
N LEU A 14 9.42 2.33 -1.34
CA LEU A 14 10.81 2.60 -0.97
C LEU A 14 11.60 3.27 -2.10
N LEU A 15 11.41 2.82 -3.35
CA LEU A 15 12.03 3.46 -4.51
C LEU A 15 11.57 4.91 -4.67
N ARG A 16 10.27 5.20 -4.51
CA ARG A 16 9.75 6.57 -4.57
C ARG A 16 10.29 7.45 -3.45
N LEU A 17 10.49 6.90 -2.25
CA LEU A 17 11.14 7.62 -1.16
C LEU A 17 12.61 7.97 -1.47
N GLU A 18 13.35 7.11 -2.17
CA GLU A 18 14.73 7.38 -2.59
C GLU A 18 14.83 8.52 -3.61
N GLU A 19 13.75 8.78 -4.35
CA GLU A 19 13.67 9.81 -5.39
C GLU A 19 13.20 11.18 -4.87
N VAL A 20 12.86 11.30 -3.59
CA VAL A 20 12.38 12.56 -3.01
C VAL A 20 13.46 13.63 -3.10
N ALA A 21 13.11 14.75 -3.72
CA ALA A 21 13.99 15.92 -3.87
C ALA A 21 13.49 17.13 -3.06
N GLN A 22 12.18 17.21 -2.81
CA GLN A 22 11.53 18.32 -2.13
C GLN A 22 10.32 17.86 -1.30
N ILE A 23 9.88 18.69 -0.35
CA ILE A 23 8.90 18.29 0.67
C ILE A 23 7.55 17.93 0.02
N GLU A 24 7.20 18.63 -1.06
CA GLU A 24 5.96 18.40 -1.82
C GLU A 24 5.89 17.00 -2.43
N ASP A 25 7.04 16.33 -2.64
CA ASP A 25 7.07 14.95 -3.15
C ASP A 25 6.46 13.97 -2.14
N PHE A 26 6.50 14.26 -0.84
CA PHE A 26 5.87 13.41 0.18
C PHE A 26 4.34 13.43 0.07
N ASP A 27 3.74 14.58 -0.23
CA ASP A 27 2.28 14.68 -0.45
C ASP A 27 1.86 13.83 -1.66
N ASP A 28 2.69 13.78 -2.70
CA ASP A 28 2.42 12.99 -3.89
C ASP A 28 2.62 11.49 -3.64
N ILE A 29 3.64 11.10 -2.88
CA ILE A 29 3.83 9.72 -2.41
C ILE A 29 2.66 9.30 -1.52
N GLU A 30 2.20 10.15 -0.60
CA GLU A 30 1.03 9.85 0.24
C GLU A 30 -0.22 9.60 -0.63
N LYS A 31 -0.47 10.44 -1.64
CA LYS A 31 -1.60 10.24 -2.58
C LYS A 31 -1.47 8.94 -3.37
N GLU A 32 -0.26 8.62 -3.84
CA GLU A 32 0.03 7.44 -4.67
C GLU A 32 -0.17 6.13 -3.90
N PHE A 33 0.25 6.08 -2.62
CA PHE A 33 0.27 4.85 -1.83
C PHE A 33 -0.83 4.75 -0.77
N LEU A 34 -1.30 5.86 -0.19
CA LEU A 34 -2.31 5.87 0.89
C LEU A 34 -3.61 6.58 0.51
N GLY A 35 -3.61 7.40 -0.55
CA GLY A 35 -4.77 8.15 -1.01
C GLY A 35 -5.98 7.31 -1.42
N LYS A 36 -7.10 7.98 -1.73
CA LYS A 36 -8.40 7.34 -2.06
C LYS A 36 -8.36 6.43 -3.31
N ASN A 37 -7.49 6.75 -4.26
CA ASN A 37 -7.27 5.96 -5.49
C ASN A 37 -5.84 5.39 -5.54
N SER A 38 -5.22 5.22 -4.38
CA SER A 38 -3.88 4.66 -4.27
C SER A 38 -3.82 3.18 -4.60
N LEU A 39 -2.59 2.68 -4.73
CA LEU A 39 -2.31 1.25 -4.85
C LEU A 39 -2.94 0.45 -3.68
N LEU A 40 -2.82 0.91 -2.43
CA LEU A 40 -3.49 0.22 -1.31
C LEU A 40 -5.01 0.27 -1.39
N SER A 41 -5.58 1.38 -1.87
CA SER A 41 -7.04 1.48 -2.01
C SER A 41 -7.58 0.51 -3.05
N GLU A 42 -6.87 0.30 -4.17
CA GLU A 42 -7.23 -0.72 -5.16
C GLU A 42 -7.14 -2.14 -4.58
N GLU A 43 -6.08 -2.44 -3.83
CA GLU A 43 -5.95 -3.74 -3.17
C GLU A 43 -7.06 -3.98 -2.13
N ARG A 44 -7.46 -2.96 -1.38
CA ARG A 44 -8.58 -3.06 -0.44
C ARG A 44 -9.91 -3.37 -1.13
N LYS A 45 -10.15 -2.84 -2.33
CA LYS A 45 -11.37 -3.16 -3.11
C LYS A 45 -11.42 -4.65 -3.47
N SER A 46 -10.27 -5.25 -3.76
CA SER A 46 -10.16 -6.68 -4.10
C SER A 46 -10.54 -7.61 -2.93
N LEU A 47 -10.50 -7.15 -1.68
CA LEU A 47 -10.90 -7.95 -0.50
C LEU A 47 -12.34 -8.48 -0.60
N SER A 48 -13.22 -7.73 -1.27
CA SER A 48 -14.63 -8.09 -1.45
C SER A 48 -14.83 -9.39 -2.24
N SER A 49 -13.90 -9.73 -3.15
CA SER A 49 -13.95 -10.94 -3.98
C SER A 49 -13.34 -12.17 -3.31
N LEU A 50 -12.70 -12.01 -2.14
CA LEU A 50 -12.06 -13.10 -1.41
C LEU A 50 -13.04 -13.79 -0.45
N ASN A 51 -12.79 -15.08 -0.19
CA ASN A 51 -13.46 -15.82 0.89
C ASN A 51 -13.08 -15.26 2.27
N GLU A 52 -13.85 -15.59 3.31
CA GLU A 52 -13.70 -15.01 4.65
C GLU A 52 -12.28 -15.18 5.25
N VAL A 53 -11.70 -16.37 5.12
CA VAL A 53 -10.37 -16.67 5.68
C VAL A 53 -9.28 -15.86 4.97
N SER A 54 -9.28 -15.86 3.64
CA SER A 54 -8.32 -15.09 2.83
C SER A 54 -8.51 -13.60 3.01
N ARG A 55 -9.76 -13.12 3.11
CA ARG A 55 -10.09 -11.71 3.33
C ARG A 55 -9.53 -11.21 4.66
N LYS A 56 -9.69 -11.97 5.74
CA LYS A 56 -9.13 -11.61 7.06
C LYS A 56 -7.60 -11.55 7.04
N LYS A 57 -6.96 -12.56 6.45
CA LYS A 57 -5.49 -12.60 6.32
C LYS A 57 -4.96 -11.45 5.48
N TYR A 58 -5.55 -11.23 4.30
CA TYR A 58 -5.09 -10.21 3.37
C TYR A 58 -5.39 -8.80 3.88
N GLY A 59 -6.56 -8.58 4.49
CA GLY A 59 -6.90 -7.30 5.11
C GLY A 59 -5.92 -6.91 6.22
N LYS A 60 -5.43 -7.87 7.01
CA LYS A 60 -4.40 -7.62 8.02
C LYS A 60 -3.07 -7.21 7.37
N LEU A 61 -2.62 -7.91 6.32
CA LEU A 61 -1.40 -7.55 5.58
C LEU A 61 -1.48 -6.13 5.00
N LEU A 62 -2.63 -5.74 4.44
CA LEU A 62 -2.85 -4.39 3.92
C LEU A 62 -2.85 -3.33 5.03
N GLN A 63 -3.35 -3.67 6.22
CA GLN A 63 -3.29 -2.77 7.37
C GLN A 63 -1.86 -2.59 7.87
N ASP A 64 -1.10 -3.69 8.00
CA ASP A 64 0.29 -3.67 8.44
C ASP A 64 1.15 -2.89 7.44
N LEU A 65 0.93 -3.08 6.13
CA LEU A 65 1.58 -2.30 5.07
C LEU A 65 1.25 -0.81 5.19
N SER A 66 -0.03 -0.46 5.36
CA SER A 66 -0.46 0.94 5.54
C SER A 66 0.29 1.60 6.69
N ASN A 67 0.40 0.90 7.84
CA ASN A 67 1.11 1.42 9.01
C ASN A 67 2.61 1.60 8.73
N ASN A 68 3.23 0.65 8.04
CA ASN A 68 4.65 0.75 7.67
C ASN A 68 4.93 1.95 6.77
N ILE A 69 4.08 2.20 5.76
CA ILE A 69 4.19 3.35 4.88
C ILE A 69 4.00 4.65 5.68
N THR A 70 2.93 4.76 6.46
CA THR A 70 2.66 5.96 7.29
C THR A 70 3.77 6.25 8.29
N SER A 71 4.44 5.23 8.83
CA SER A 71 5.56 5.43 9.77
C SER A 71 6.85 5.94 9.14
N LYS A 72 6.94 5.89 7.80
CA LYS A 72 8.13 6.25 7.01
C LYS A 72 7.96 7.53 6.21
N LEU A 73 6.73 8.04 6.09
CA LEU A 73 6.40 9.39 5.65
C LEU A 73 6.60 10.35 6.83
#